data_AF-A0A9D2T315-F1
#
_entry.id   AF-A0A9D2T315-F1
#
_cell.length_a   1.000
_cell.length_b   1.000
_cell.length_c   1.000
_cell.angle_alpha   90.00
_cell.angle_beta   90.00
_cell.angle_gamma   90.00
#
_symmetry.space_group_name_H-M   'P 1'
#
loop_
_entity.id
_entity.type
_entity.pdbx_description
1 polymer ?
#
loop_
_entity_poly.entity_id
_entity_poly.type
_entity_poly.pdbx_seq_one_letter_code
_entity_poly.pdbx_strand_id
1 'polypeptide(L)'
;MDELNVNQMQTEGKPTVNVLLLAKWTNILFWLIIVSTVANMLTSENVTNAVPLLAFSGRIVNIASTAAYGVILLKIASESIHYRKSAICCFFTAAISIAVMPISDNMEFFIAIPVVIVSIVVNMIGEYYEFMGHTNVLRDVDRTLSDKWFKLWKWYVGTFLGMIGGTVLAVMIPLLGLIIVLASTIGTLVVSIVKIVYIYKMSKVFRNFSAQ
;
A
#
# COMPACT_ATOMS: atom_id res chain seq x y z
N MET A 1 13.02 29.42 40.83
CA MET A 1 11.79 28.69 40.47
C MET A 1 10.93 29.57 39.57
N ASP A 2 11.00 29.56 38.26
CA ASP A 2 12.08 29.40 37.29
C ASP A 2 11.39 29.82 35.98
N GLU A 3 11.80 30.94 35.39
CA GLU A 3 11.34 31.34 34.05
C GLU A 3 11.70 30.29 32.98
N LEU A 4 12.59 29.34 33.33
CA LEU A 4 12.87 28.11 32.59
C LEU A 4 11.68 27.13 32.52
N ASN A 5 10.72 27.18 33.46
CA ASN A 5 9.59 26.23 33.50
C ASN A 5 8.38 26.71 32.67
N VAL A 6 8.30 28.02 32.37
CA VAL A 6 7.25 28.57 31.51
C VAL A 6 7.57 28.34 30.03
N ASN A 7 8.85 28.34 29.65
CA ASN A 7 9.28 27.99 28.30
C ASN A 7 9.20 26.49 27.97
N GLN A 8 9.12 25.62 28.99
CA GLN A 8 8.98 24.16 28.82
C GLN A 8 7.52 23.72 28.61
N MET A 9 6.54 24.60 28.85
CA MET A 9 5.12 24.37 28.54
C MET A 9 4.65 25.04 27.24
N GLN A 10 5.58 25.58 26.44
CA GLN A 10 5.29 26.16 25.11
C GLN A 10 5.89 25.38 23.94
N THR A 11 6.20 24.10 24.13
CA THR A 11 6.29 23.17 23.01
C THR A 11 4.91 22.62 22.68
N GLU A 12 3.98 23.49 22.28
CA GLU A 12 2.98 23.09 21.29
C GLU A 12 3.78 22.75 20.02
N GLY A 13 4.29 21.53 19.99
CA GLY A 13 5.39 21.13 19.16
C GLY A 13 4.99 21.25 17.71
N LYS A 14 5.57 22.25 17.02
CA LYS A 14 5.53 22.31 15.57
C LYS A 14 5.92 20.91 15.05
N PRO A 15 5.12 20.29 14.17
CA PRO A 15 5.41 18.97 13.66
C PRO A 15 6.84 18.90 13.15
N THR A 16 7.56 17.83 13.51
CA THR A 16 8.92 17.58 13.00
C THR A 16 8.95 17.30 11.50
N VAL A 17 7.76 17.06 10.92
CA VAL A 17 7.52 16.73 9.52
C VAL A 17 6.97 17.91 8.73
N ASN A 18 7.26 17.94 7.43
CA ASN A 18 6.70 18.91 6.50
C ASN A 18 5.23 18.59 6.17
N VAL A 19 4.32 19.12 6.98
CA VAL A 19 2.88 18.89 6.84
C VAL A 19 2.31 19.38 5.51
N LEU A 20 2.85 20.44 4.90
CA LEU A 20 2.38 20.95 3.59
C LEU A 20 2.71 19.96 2.47
N LEU A 21 3.94 19.45 2.47
CA LEU A 21 4.40 18.44 1.53
C LEU A 21 3.56 17.16 1.69
N LEU A 22 3.38 16.69 2.92
CA LEU A 22 2.58 15.51 3.21
C LEU A 22 1.11 15.69 2.80
N ALA A 23 0.49 16.83 3.12
CA ALA A 23 -0.88 17.15 2.72
C ALA A 23 -1.09 17.02 1.21
N LYS A 24 -0.19 17.61 0.42
CA LYS A 24 -0.25 17.60 -1.05
C LYS A 24 -0.12 16.18 -1.61
N TRP A 25 0.95 15.47 -1.24
CA TRP A 25 1.27 14.19 -1.85
C TRP A 25 0.38 13.04 -1.36
N THR A 26 -0.08 13.08 -0.12
CA THR A 26 -1.07 12.09 0.38
C THR A 26 -2.44 12.26 -0.28
N ASN A 27 -2.84 13.49 -0.62
CA ASN A 27 -4.06 13.73 -1.41
C ASN A 27 -3.93 13.14 -2.82
N ILE A 28 -2.77 13.32 -3.47
CA ILE A 28 -2.49 12.73 -4.78
C ILE A 28 -2.48 11.20 -4.68
N LEU A 29 -1.86 10.64 -3.64
CA LEU A 29 -1.84 9.19 -3.38
C LEU A 29 -3.25 8.61 -3.26
N PHE A 30 -4.13 9.30 -2.52
CA PHE A 30 -5.54 8.91 -2.39
C PHE A 30 -6.24 8.81 -3.75
N TRP A 31 -6.15 9.86 -4.57
CA TRP A 31 -6.78 9.87 -5.90
C TRP A 31 -6.17 8.83 -6.84
N LEU A 32 -4.84 8.63 -6.78
CA LEU A 32 -4.17 7.62 -7.58
C LEU A 32 -4.69 6.22 -7.27
N ILE A 33 -4.86 5.86 -6.00
CA ILE A 33 -5.37 4.53 -5.60
C ILE A 33 -6.80 4.31 -6.12
N ILE A 34 -7.66 5.32 -6.06
CA ILE A 34 -9.03 5.21 -6.60
C ILE A 34 -9.00 4.96 -8.11
N VAL A 35 -8.26 5.80 -8.85
CA VAL A 35 -8.15 5.68 -10.31
C VAL A 35 -7.53 4.35 -10.71
N SER A 36 -6.46 3.92 -10.04
CA SER A 36 -5.80 2.65 -10.35
C SER A 36 -6.68 1.44 -10.03
N THR A 37 -7.47 1.49 -8.95
CA THR A 37 -8.41 0.42 -8.60
C THR A 37 -9.50 0.29 -9.66
N VAL A 38 -10.12 1.41 -10.07
CA VAL A 38 -11.13 1.42 -11.13
C VAL A 38 -10.54 0.91 -12.45
N ALA A 39 -9.35 1.37 -12.82
CA ALA A 39 -8.66 0.92 -14.03
C ALA A 39 -8.41 -0.60 -14.01
N ASN A 40 -7.91 -1.15 -12.89
CA ASN A 40 -7.66 -2.58 -12.74
C ASN A 40 -8.95 -3.41 -12.85
N MET A 41 -10.08 -2.91 -12.35
CA MET A 41 -11.37 -3.60 -12.50
C MET A 41 -11.83 -3.64 -13.97
N LEU A 42 -11.66 -2.54 -14.69
CA LEU A 42 -11.98 -2.44 -16.13
C LEU A 42 -11.08 -3.33 -17.00
N THR A 43 -9.91 -3.72 -16.50
CA THR A 43 -8.96 -4.59 -17.20
C THR A 43 -8.94 -6.01 -16.66
N SER A 44 -9.99 -6.42 -15.96
CA SER A 44 -10.15 -7.79 -15.47
C SER A 44 -10.30 -8.77 -16.63
N GLU A 45 -9.92 -10.04 -16.42
CA GLU A 45 -9.95 -11.10 -17.44
C GLU A 45 -11.30 -11.23 -18.13
N ASN A 46 -12.40 -11.05 -17.39
CA ASN A 46 -13.75 -11.06 -17.94
C ASN A 46 -13.98 -9.98 -19.01
N VAL A 47 -13.42 -8.78 -18.81
CA VAL A 47 -13.56 -7.65 -19.73
C VAL A 47 -12.54 -7.72 -20.85
N THR A 48 -11.32 -8.15 -20.57
CA THR A 48 -10.24 -8.24 -21.56
C THR A 48 -10.43 -9.43 -22.50
N ASN A 49 -11.11 -10.50 -22.07
CA ASN A 49 -11.57 -11.57 -22.98
C ASN A 49 -12.60 -11.05 -24.00
N ALA A 50 -13.42 -10.07 -23.63
CA ALA A 50 -14.37 -9.44 -24.54
C ALA A 50 -13.70 -8.38 -25.45
N VAL A 51 -12.69 -7.68 -24.95
CA VAL A 51 -11.92 -6.67 -25.71
C VAL A 51 -10.42 -6.89 -25.50
N PRO A 52 -9.76 -7.71 -26.34
CA PRO A 52 -8.35 -8.08 -26.18
C PRO A 52 -7.39 -6.88 -26.17
N LEU A 53 -7.75 -5.78 -26.85
CA LEU A 53 -6.98 -4.54 -26.84
C LEU A 53 -6.83 -3.95 -25.42
N LEU A 54 -7.79 -4.20 -24.52
CA LEU A 54 -7.75 -3.72 -23.14
C LEU A 54 -6.76 -4.49 -22.27
N ALA A 55 -6.37 -5.71 -22.65
CA ALA A 55 -5.42 -6.52 -21.89
C ALA A 55 -4.04 -5.86 -21.84
N PHE A 56 -3.55 -5.45 -23.02
CA PHE A 56 -2.25 -4.80 -23.14
C PHE A 56 -2.25 -3.41 -22.48
N SER A 57 -3.30 -2.61 -22.71
CA SER A 57 -3.42 -1.31 -22.06
C SER A 57 -3.50 -1.43 -20.54
N GLY A 58 -4.19 -2.45 -20.02
CA GLY A 58 -4.29 -2.68 -18.58
C GLY A 58 -2.96 -2.99 -17.92
N ARG A 59 -2.13 -3.84 -18.55
CA ARG A 59 -0.77 -4.13 -18.06
C ARG A 59 0.08 -2.84 -17.99
N ILE A 60 0.02 -2.00 -19.04
CA ILE A 60 0.76 -0.72 -19.06
C ILE A 60 0.27 0.22 -17.96
N VAL A 61 -1.05 0.37 -17.81
CA VAL A 61 -1.64 1.24 -16.78
C VAL A 61 -1.26 0.77 -15.39
N ASN A 62 -1.20 -0.55 -15.14
CA ASN A 62 -0.77 -1.09 -13.85
C ASN A 62 0.70 -0.78 -13.55
N ILE A 63 1.60 -1.01 -14.52
CA ILE A 63 3.03 -0.67 -14.39
C ILE A 63 3.21 0.84 -14.15
N ALA A 64 2.53 1.67 -14.95
CA ALA A 64 2.58 3.12 -14.81
C ALA A 64 2.03 3.59 -13.46
N SER A 65 0.93 3.01 -12.98
CA SER A 65 0.34 3.32 -11.68
C SER A 65 1.27 2.93 -10.54
N THR A 66 1.89 1.73 -10.61
CA THR A 66 2.87 1.26 -9.62
C THR A 66 4.10 2.16 -9.58
N ALA A 67 4.61 2.58 -10.74
CA ALA A 67 5.73 3.51 -10.83
C ALA A 67 5.35 4.91 -10.29
N ALA A 68 4.19 5.43 -10.66
CA ALA A 68 3.67 6.69 -10.15
C ALA A 68 3.50 6.67 -8.63
N TYR A 69 3.03 5.55 -8.08
CA TYR A 69 2.93 5.32 -6.65
C TYR A 69 4.31 5.42 -5.97
N GLY A 70 5.31 4.71 -6.51
CA GLY A 70 6.69 4.79 -6.04
C GLY A 70 7.27 6.21 -6.10
N VAL A 71 6.99 6.96 -7.17
CA VAL A 71 7.41 8.37 -7.29
C VAL A 71 6.78 9.25 -6.21
N ILE A 72 5.48 9.09 -5.92
CA ILE A 72 4.81 9.84 -4.86
C ILE A 72 5.43 9.51 -3.50
N LEU A 73 5.72 8.23 -3.23
CA LEU A 73 6.41 7.80 -2.01
C LEU A 73 7.81 8.39 -1.89
N LEU A 74 8.58 8.50 -2.99
CA LEU A 74 9.88 9.20 -2.99
C LEU A 74 9.73 10.68 -2.66
N LYS A 75 8.66 11.34 -3.10
CA LYS A 75 8.43 12.76 -2.81
C LYS A 75 8.21 13.02 -1.33
N ILE A 76 7.58 12.09 -0.61
CA ILE A 76 7.37 12.16 0.84
C ILE A 76 8.48 11.46 1.65
N ALA A 77 9.50 10.91 0.98
CA ALA A 77 10.58 10.17 1.64
C ALA A 77 11.55 11.04 2.46
N SER A 78 11.51 12.36 2.29
CA SER A 78 12.20 13.29 3.21
C SER A 78 11.67 13.15 4.64
N GLU A 79 10.40 12.79 4.81
CA GLU A 79 9.72 12.74 6.10
C GLU A 79 9.85 11.37 6.79
N SER A 80 10.13 10.31 6.02
CA SER A 80 10.40 8.99 6.58
C SER A 80 11.24 8.14 5.65
N ILE A 81 12.31 7.58 6.20
CA ILE A 81 13.14 6.57 5.51
C ILE A 81 12.33 5.36 5.03
N HIS A 82 11.21 5.06 5.70
CA HIS A 82 10.36 3.93 5.36
C HIS A 82 9.67 4.15 4.00
N TYR A 83 9.25 5.37 3.67
CA TYR A 83 8.72 5.66 2.32
C TYR A 83 9.75 5.47 1.22
N ARG A 84 11.03 5.80 1.47
CA ARG A 84 12.10 5.53 0.51
C ARG A 84 12.23 4.03 0.24
N LYS A 85 12.20 3.21 1.28
CA LYS A 85 12.30 1.75 1.15
C LYS A 85 11.08 1.16 0.44
N SER A 86 9.88 1.64 0.78
CA SER A 86 8.64 1.25 0.10
C SER A 86 8.65 1.61 -1.39
N ALA A 87 9.11 2.83 -1.74
CA ALA A 87 9.26 3.24 -3.12
C ALA A 87 10.23 2.37 -3.93
N ILE A 88 11.36 1.97 -3.34
CA ILE A 88 12.31 1.03 -3.97
C ILE A 88 11.61 -0.30 -4.27
N CYS A 89 10.80 -0.83 -3.34
CA CYS A 89 10.00 -2.02 -3.59
C CYS A 89 9.01 -1.81 -4.76
N CYS A 90 8.33 -0.67 -4.84
CA CYS A 90 7.44 -0.36 -5.96
C CYS A 90 8.18 -0.38 -7.31
N PHE A 91 9.36 0.22 -7.40
CA PHE A 91 10.14 0.21 -8.64
C PHE A 91 10.66 -1.20 -8.98
N PHE A 92 11.03 -2.00 -7.98
CA PHE A 92 11.41 -3.38 -8.21
C PHE A 92 10.22 -4.21 -8.74
N THR A 93 9.03 -4.04 -8.16
CA THR A 93 7.79 -4.67 -8.66
C THR A 93 7.47 -4.24 -10.08
N ALA A 94 7.62 -2.95 -10.41
CA ALA A 94 7.43 -2.46 -11.77
C ALA A 94 8.46 -3.05 -12.75
N ALA A 95 9.73 -3.16 -12.34
CA ALA A 95 10.80 -3.75 -13.14
C ALA A 95 10.55 -5.24 -13.42
N ILE A 96 10.14 -6.02 -12.42
CA ILE A 96 9.71 -7.41 -12.62
C ILE A 96 8.56 -7.48 -13.62
N SER A 97 7.55 -6.63 -13.46
CA SER A 97 6.37 -6.63 -14.33
C SER A 97 6.74 -6.36 -15.80
N ILE A 98 7.68 -5.44 -16.06
CA ILE A 98 8.21 -5.17 -17.40
C ILE A 98 9.02 -6.37 -17.93
N ALA A 99 9.87 -6.97 -17.09
CA ALA A 99 10.72 -8.09 -17.49
C ALA A 99 9.91 -9.35 -17.84
N VAL A 100 8.80 -9.59 -17.13
CA VAL A 100 7.91 -10.75 -17.35
C VAL A 100 6.96 -10.52 -18.52
N MET A 101 6.63 -9.26 -18.85
CA MET A 101 5.67 -8.90 -19.90
C MET A 101 5.86 -9.64 -21.26
N PRO A 102 7.07 -9.74 -21.85
CA PRO A 102 7.24 -10.39 -23.17
C PRO A 102 7.14 -11.92 -23.12
N ILE A 103 7.27 -12.53 -21.94
CA ILE A 103 7.37 -13.99 -21.78
C ILE A 103 6.21 -14.57 -20.97
N SER A 104 5.27 -13.74 -20.50
CA SER A 104 4.19 -14.14 -19.59
C SER A 104 3.36 -15.30 -20.11
N ASP A 105 3.11 -15.33 -21.43
CA ASP A 105 2.17 -16.27 -22.04
C ASP A 105 2.81 -17.64 -22.30
N ASN A 106 4.15 -17.71 -22.27
CA ASN A 106 4.94 -18.92 -22.52
C ASN A 106 5.81 -19.30 -21.30
N MET A 107 5.56 -18.69 -20.15
CA MET A 107 6.39 -18.89 -18.96
C MET A 107 6.11 -20.26 -18.35
N GLU A 108 7.13 -21.12 -18.31
CA GLU A 108 7.02 -22.43 -17.67
C GLU A 108 6.79 -22.31 -16.16
N PHE A 109 6.03 -23.25 -15.59
CA PHE A 109 5.69 -23.27 -14.16
C PHE A 109 6.90 -23.18 -13.23
N PHE A 110 8.02 -23.82 -13.59
CA PHE A 110 9.25 -23.80 -12.79
C PHE A 110 9.90 -22.41 -12.70
N ILE A 111 9.65 -21.52 -13.67
CA ILE A 111 10.10 -20.11 -13.64
C ILE A 111 9.01 -19.22 -13.04
N ALA A 112 7.74 -19.45 -13.40
CA ALA A 112 6.62 -18.66 -12.93
C ALA A 112 6.46 -18.67 -11.41
N ILE A 113 6.56 -19.85 -10.78
CA ILE A 113 6.34 -19.99 -9.33
C ILE A 113 7.38 -19.17 -8.53
N PRO A 114 8.71 -19.31 -8.75
CA PRO A 114 9.69 -18.47 -8.07
C PRO A 114 9.47 -16.98 -8.28
N VAL A 115 9.14 -16.54 -9.51
CA VAL A 115 8.88 -15.12 -9.82
C VAL A 115 7.69 -14.59 -9.01
N VAL A 116 6.61 -15.37 -8.92
CA VAL A 116 5.43 -15.01 -8.11
C VAL A 116 5.79 -14.93 -6.63
N ILE A 117 6.54 -15.90 -6.10
CA ILE A 117 6.96 -15.89 -4.69
C ILE A 117 7.80 -14.65 -4.39
N VAL A 118 8.79 -14.34 -5.23
CA VAL A 118 9.63 -13.13 -5.09
C VAL A 118 8.77 -11.87 -5.14
N SER A 119 7.82 -11.80 -6.07
CA SER A 119 6.91 -10.64 -6.20
C SER A 119 6.05 -10.44 -4.96
N ILE A 120 5.50 -11.53 -4.38
CA ILE A 120 4.71 -11.48 -3.15
C ILE A 120 5.57 -10.97 -1.99
N VAL A 121 6.79 -11.48 -1.83
CA VAL A 121 7.70 -11.08 -0.75
C VAL A 121 8.07 -9.60 -0.88
N VAL A 122 8.45 -9.14 -2.08
CA VAL A 122 8.78 -7.73 -2.31
C VAL A 122 7.58 -6.82 -2.05
N ASN A 123 6.39 -7.21 -2.49
CA ASN A 123 5.16 -6.44 -2.25
C ASN A 123 4.84 -6.35 -0.75
N MET A 124 4.99 -7.47 0.00
CA MET A 124 4.79 -7.50 1.44
C MET A 124 5.77 -6.59 2.19
N ILE A 125 7.05 -6.61 1.80
CA ILE A 125 8.08 -5.72 2.37
C ILE A 125 7.77 -4.25 2.06
N GLY A 126 7.37 -3.97 0.81
CA GLY A 126 6.98 -2.63 0.37
C GLY A 126 5.80 -2.08 1.16
N GLU A 127 4.75 -2.89 1.35
CA GLU A 127 3.58 -2.57 2.16
C GLU A 127 3.98 -2.32 3.62
N TYR A 128 4.77 -3.21 4.24
CA TYR A 128 5.27 -3.01 5.60
C TYR A 128 5.91 -1.62 5.77
N TYR A 129 6.82 -1.27 4.88
CA TYR A 129 7.48 0.03 4.94
C TYR A 129 6.51 1.18 4.71
N GLU A 130 5.51 1.02 3.86
CA GLU A 130 4.47 2.04 3.68
C GLU A 130 3.66 2.27 4.95
N PHE A 131 3.15 1.20 5.56
CA PHE A 131 2.39 1.23 6.82
C PHE A 131 3.19 1.88 7.96
N MET A 132 4.48 1.55 8.07
CA MET A 132 5.35 2.18 9.07
C MET A 132 5.67 3.63 8.73
N GLY A 133 5.79 3.97 7.44
CA GLY A 133 5.90 5.34 6.97
C GLY A 133 4.72 6.19 7.46
N HIS A 134 3.49 5.74 7.22
CA HIS A 134 2.26 6.41 7.65
C HIS A 134 2.18 6.55 9.16
N THR A 135 2.47 5.46 9.89
CA THR A 135 2.53 5.46 11.36
C THR A 135 3.52 6.53 11.86
N ASN A 136 4.72 6.59 11.29
CA ASN A 136 5.79 7.48 11.74
C ASN A 136 5.46 8.95 11.49
N VAL A 137 5.01 9.32 10.29
CA VAL A 137 4.73 10.74 9.99
C VAL A 137 3.51 11.28 10.74
N LEU A 138 2.61 10.40 11.17
CA LEU A 138 1.46 10.78 11.99
C LEU A 138 1.76 10.81 13.48
N ARG A 139 2.88 10.25 13.94
CA ARG A 139 3.13 10.05 15.38
C ARG A 139 3.10 11.37 16.17
N ASP A 140 3.64 12.42 15.57
CA ASP A 140 3.75 13.75 16.17
C ASP A 140 2.58 14.68 15.79
N VAL A 141 1.63 14.23 14.95
CA VAL A 141 0.52 15.04 14.41
C VAL A 141 -0.85 14.51 14.85
N ASP A 142 -1.10 13.22 14.68
CA ASP A 142 -2.30 12.53 15.14
C ASP A 142 -1.92 11.09 15.57
N ARG A 143 -1.58 10.97 16.85
CA ARG A 143 -1.17 9.70 17.47
C ARG A 143 -2.25 8.63 17.38
N THR A 144 -3.53 9.03 17.42
CA THR A 144 -4.65 8.07 17.33
C THR A 144 -4.72 7.46 15.93
N LEU A 145 -4.51 8.27 14.88
CA LEU A 145 -4.48 7.77 13.51
C LEU A 145 -3.20 6.96 13.24
N SER A 146 -2.07 7.35 13.83
CA SER A 146 -0.82 6.58 13.81
C SER A 146 -1.01 5.16 14.36
N ASP A 147 -1.61 5.01 15.55
CA ASP A 147 -1.89 3.70 16.16
C ASP A 147 -2.85 2.85 15.31
N LYS A 148 -3.83 3.50 14.66
CA LYS A 148 -4.75 2.84 13.73
C LYS A 148 -4.01 2.27 12.51
N TRP A 149 -3.06 3.00 11.94
CA TRP A 149 -2.21 2.52 10.84
C TRP A 149 -1.38 1.30 11.24
N PHE A 150 -0.76 1.35 12.42
CA PHE A 150 -0.01 0.21 12.95
C PHE A 150 -0.89 -1.02 13.19
N LYS A 151 -2.11 -0.83 13.70
CA LYS A 151 -3.09 -1.93 13.86
C LYS A 151 -3.56 -2.48 12.51
N LEU A 152 -3.75 -1.61 11.51
CA LEU A 152 -4.18 -2.02 10.17
C LEU A 152 -3.13 -2.92 9.50
N TRP A 153 -1.84 -2.64 9.69
CA TRP A 153 -0.75 -3.53 9.26
C TRP A 153 -0.88 -4.94 9.85
N LYS A 154 -1.15 -5.07 11.16
CA LYS A 154 -1.33 -6.39 11.79
C LYS A 154 -2.50 -7.17 11.18
N TRP A 155 -3.61 -6.48 10.90
CA TRP A 155 -4.75 -7.09 10.20
C TRP A 155 -4.41 -7.50 8.77
N TYR A 156 -3.68 -6.67 8.04
CA TYR A 156 -3.18 -7.00 6.71
C TYR A 156 -2.39 -8.31 6.72
N VAL A 157 -1.38 -8.42 7.59
CA VAL A 157 -0.60 -9.66 7.77
C VAL A 157 -1.48 -10.84 8.15
N GLY A 158 -2.41 -10.66 9.09
CA GLY A 158 -3.34 -11.70 9.50
C GLY A 158 -4.20 -12.24 8.34
N THR A 159 -4.69 -11.37 7.46
CA THR A 159 -5.45 -11.78 6.28
C THR A 159 -4.60 -12.57 5.29
N PHE A 160 -3.35 -12.16 5.05
CA PHE A 160 -2.42 -12.89 4.20
C PHE A 160 -2.03 -14.25 4.76
N LEU A 161 -1.75 -14.34 6.07
CA LEU A 161 -1.49 -15.62 6.74
C LEU A 161 -2.71 -16.55 6.67
N GLY A 162 -3.92 -16.00 6.80
CA GLY A 162 -5.15 -16.75 6.61
C GLY A 162 -5.30 -17.27 5.17
N MET A 163 -4.96 -16.49 4.14
CA MET A 163 -4.94 -16.96 2.76
C MET A 163 -3.97 -18.12 2.55
N ILE A 164 -2.72 -17.97 3.03
CA ILE A 164 -1.68 -19.01 2.89
C ILE A 164 -2.09 -20.27 3.65
N GLY A 165 -2.45 -20.12 4.93
CA GLY A 165 -2.86 -21.23 5.79
C GLY A 165 -4.13 -21.92 5.29
N GLY A 166 -5.12 -21.15 4.80
CA GLY A 166 -6.34 -21.68 4.19
C GLY A 166 -6.06 -22.44 2.89
N THR A 167 -5.13 -21.97 2.06
CA THR A 167 -4.72 -22.65 0.83
C THR A 167 -4.04 -23.98 1.14
N VAL A 168 -3.12 -24.00 2.11
CA VAL A 168 -2.48 -25.25 2.58
C VAL A 168 -3.51 -26.20 3.18
N LEU A 169 -4.44 -25.69 3.99
CA LEU A 169 -5.49 -26.50 4.59
C LEU A 169 -6.45 -27.09 3.55
N ALA A 170 -6.72 -26.37 2.45
CA ALA A 170 -7.60 -26.83 1.39
C ALA A 170 -7.08 -28.11 0.70
N VAL A 171 -5.78 -28.39 0.77
CA VAL A 171 -5.21 -29.66 0.28
C VAL A 171 -5.67 -30.85 1.12
N MET A 172 -5.85 -30.66 2.44
CA MET A 172 -6.25 -31.71 3.38
C MET A 172 -7.76 -31.76 3.57
N ILE A 173 -8.40 -30.60 3.74
CA ILE A 173 -9.83 -30.43 3.99
C ILE A 173 -10.35 -29.32 3.08
N PRO A 174 -10.73 -29.64 1.82
CA PRO A 174 -11.03 -28.65 0.80
C PRO A 174 -12.08 -27.61 1.21
N LEU A 175 -13.21 -28.07 1.76
CA LEU A 175 -14.32 -27.17 2.12
C LEU A 175 -13.91 -26.16 3.20
N LEU A 176 -13.21 -26.61 4.25
CA LEU A 176 -12.79 -25.74 5.34
C LEU A 176 -11.70 -24.77 4.89
N GLY A 177 -10.71 -25.25 4.12
CA GLY A 177 -9.66 -24.41 3.57
C GLY A 177 -10.22 -23.31 2.66
N LEU A 178 -11.17 -23.65 1.78
CA LEU A 178 -11.83 -22.67 0.90
C LEU A 178 -12.61 -21.61 1.69
N ILE A 179 -13.33 -21.99 2.75
CA ILE A 179 -14.03 -21.03 3.62
C ILE A 179 -13.04 -20.03 4.23
N ILE A 180 -11.88 -20.52 4.71
CA ILE A 180 -10.84 -19.65 5.27
C ILE A 180 -10.28 -18.72 4.20
N VAL A 181 -9.94 -19.23 3.01
CA VAL A 181 -9.43 -18.39 1.91
C VAL A 181 -10.44 -17.31 1.51
N LEU A 182 -11.73 -17.65 1.41
CA LEU A 182 -12.80 -16.69 1.12
C LEU A 182 -12.91 -15.62 2.21
N ALA A 183 -12.95 -16.03 3.48
CA ALA A 183 -13.01 -15.11 4.61
C ALA A 183 -11.78 -14.18 4.65
N SER A 184 -10.58 -14.71 4.39
CA SER A 184 -9.35 -13.93 4.30
C SER A 184 -9.36 -12.96 3.12
N THR A 185 -9.88 -13.36 1.96
CA THR A 185 -10.02 -12.50 0.78
C THR A 185 -10.95 -11.31 1.07
N ILE A 186 -12.09 -11.56 1.72
CA ILE A 186 -12.99 -10.51 2.20
C ILE A 186 -12.26 -9.60 3.20
N GLY A 187 -11.51 -10.18 4.13
CA GLY A 187 -10.68 -9.44 5.08
C GLY A 187 -9.68 -8.51 4.39
N THR A 188 -8.96 -9.00 3.37
CA THR A 188 -8.02 -8.20 2.59
C THR A 188 -8.73 -7.05 1.87
N LEU A 189 -9.90 -7.30 1.27
CA LEU A 189 -10.71 -6.24 0.66
C LEU A 189 -11.10 -5.15 1.67
N VAL A 190 -11.57 -5.54 2.86
CA VAL A 190 -11.90 -4.61 3.94
C VAL A 190 -10.66 -3.80 4.35
N VAL A 191 -9.50 -4.44 4.52
CA VAL A 191 -8.24 -3.75 4.85
C VAL A 191 -7.85 -2.74 3.76
N SER A 192 -7.99 -3.08 2.48
CA SER A 192 -7.73 -2.17 1.36
C SER A 192 -8.66 -0.96 1.37
N ILE A 193 -9.96 -1.16 1.64
CA ILE A 193 -10.92 -0.05 1.77
C ILE A 193 -10.55 0.85 2.96
N VAL A 194 -10.23 0.26 4.11
CA VAL A 194 -9.82 1.01 5.30
C VAL A 194 -8.51 1.78 5.06
N LYS A 195 -7.55 1.21 4.32
CA LYS A 195 -6.31 1.88 3.90
C LYS A 195 -6.62 3.16 3.13
N ILE A 196 -7.52 3.10 2.14
CA ILE A 196 -7.96 4.28 1.36
C ILE A 196 -8.58 5.34 2.28
N VAL A 197 -9.48 4.93 3.18
CA VAL A 197 -10.12 5.84 4.15
C VAL A 197 -9.08 6.49 5.06
N TYR A 198 -8.06 5.76 5.49
CA TYR A 198 -7.02 6.29 6.35
C TYR A 198 -6.10 7.26 5.62
N ILE A 199 -5.78 7.02 4.34
CA ILE A 199 -5.02 7.99 3.51
C ILE A 199 -5.82 9.28 3.36
N TYR A 200 -7.13 9.21 3.13
CA TYR A 200 -7.99 10.39 3.08
C TYR A 200 -7.99 11.16 4.41
N LYS A 201 -8.17 10.45 5.54
CA LYS A 201 -8.13 11.06 6.88
C LYS A 201 -6.78 11.72 7.15
N MET A 202 -5.68 11.03 6.84
CA MET A 202 -4.32 11.53 6.96
C MET A 202 -4.11 12.80 6.15
N SER A 203 -4.56 12.82 4.88
CA SER A 203 -4.51 14.03 4.04
C SER A 203 -5.28 15.19 4.67
N LYS A 204 -6.48 14.94 5.20
CA LYS A 204 -7.28 15.96 5.88
C LYS A 204 -6.58 16.49 7.14
N VAL A 205 -5.99 15.61 7.95
CA VAL A 205 -5.21 15.99 9.14
C VAL A 205 -4.07 16.91 8.75
N PHE A 206 -3.22 16.50 7.80
CA PHE A 206 -2.09 17.33 7.36
C PHE A 206 -2.52 18.68 6.77
N ARG A 207 -3.62 18.72 6.00
CA ARG A 207 -4.17 19.97 5.47
C ARG A 207 -4.61 20.92 6.58
N ASN A 208 -5.31 20.41 7.58
CA ASN A 208 -5.78 21.21 8.71
C ASN A 208 -4.61 21.78 9.52
N PHE A 209 -3.56 20.98 9.74
CA PHE A 209 -2.34 21.44 10.41
C PHE A 209 -1.55 22.45 9.56
N SER A 210 -1.54 22.33 8.23
CA SER A 210 -0.85 23.28 7.35
C SER A 210 -1.56 24.63 7.22
N ALA A 211 -2.83 24.72 7.65
CA ALA A 211 -3.64 25.93 7.61
C ALA A 211 -3.66 26.69 8.95
N GLN A 212 -2.98 26.16 9.98
CA GLN A 212 -2.71 26.81 11.27
C GLN A 212 -1.36 27.52 11.19
#